data_AF-A0A379A9N0-F1
#
_entry.id   AF-A0A379A9N0-F1
#
_cell.length_a   1.000
_cell.length_b   1.000
_cell.length_c   1.000
_cell.angle_alpha   90.00
_cell.angle_beta   90.00
_cell.angle_gamma   90.00
#
_symmetry.space_group_name_H-M   'P 1'
#
loop_
_entity.id
_entity.type
_entity.pdbx_description
1 polymer ?
#
loop_
_entity_poly.entity_id
_entity_poly.type
_entity_poly.pdbx_seq_one_letter_code
_entity_poly.pdbx_strand_id
1 'polypeptide(L)'
;MIEQRLEGVSQEVSKVRAQMPEVIKWQRERLVAKLEDAEVQLENNRLEQELVMMAQRVDVSEELDRLDAHVKETYNILKKKEAVGRRLDFMMQEFNRESNTLASKSINAEITTSAIELKVLIEQMREQIQNIE
;
A
#
# COMPACT_ATOMS: atom_id res chain seq x y z
N MET A 1 -10.05 -11.04 -16.91
CA MET A 1 -11.00 -10.70 -15.82
C MET A 1 -10.30 -10.64 -14.46
N ILE A 2 -9.84 -11.74 -13.82
CA ILE A 2 -9.02 -11.64 -12.58
C ILE A 2 -7.60 -11.16 -12.90
N GLU A 3 -6.97 -11.73 -13.94
CA GLU A 3 -5.59 -11.35 -14.34
C GLU A 3 -5.45 -9.87 -14.71
N GLN A 4 -6.48 -9.27 -15.32
CA GLN A 4 -6.50 -7.83 -15.63
C GLN A 4 -6.56 -6.98 -14.34
N ARG A 5 -7.24 -7.46 -13.30
CA ARG A 5 -7.32 -6.77 -12.01
C ARG A 5 -6.01 -6.90 -11.24
N LEU A 6 -5.33 -8.05 -11.34
CA LEU A 6 -3.96 -8.23 -10.81
C LEU A 6 -2.96 -7.28 -11.50
N GLU A 7 -3.12 -7.05 -12.80
CA GLU A 7 -2.34 -6.04 -13.51
C GLU A 7 -2.64 -4.64 -12.97
N GLY A 8 -3.92 -4.30 -12.75
CA GLY A 8 -4.33 -3.06 -12.08
C GLY A 8 -3.70 -2.89 -10.70
N VAL A 9 -3.68 -3.95 -9.87
CA VAL A 9 -3.01 -3.94 -8.56
C VAL A 9 -1.52 -3.62 -8.71
N SER A 10 -0.85 -4.25 -9.67
CA SER A 10 0.58 -4.03 -9.93
C SER A 10 0.86 -2.59 -10.41
N GLN A 11 -0.05 -2.01 -11.17
CA GLN A 11 0.03 -0.61 -11.61
C GLN A 11 -0.12 0.35 -10.43
N GLU A 12 -1.09 0.13 -9.54
CA GLU A 12 -1.25 0.96 -8.33
C GLU A 12 -0.04 0.84 -7.39
N VAL A 13 0.49 -0.37 -7.18
CA VAL A 13 1.74 -0.57 -6.42
C VAL A 13 2.89 0.23 -7.02
N SER A 14 3.04 0.19 -8.35
CA SER A 14 4.09 0.93 -9.06
C SER A 14 3.92 2.45 -8.94
N LYS A 15 2.69 2.96 -9.02
CA LYS A 15 2.38 4.38 -8.83
C LYS A 15 2.78 4.85 -7.43
N VAL A 16 2.39 4.11 -6.40
CA VAL A 16 2.74 4.43 -5.01
C VAL A 16 4.26 4.45 -4.85
N ARG A 17 4.97 3.41 -5.31
CA ARG A 17 6.45 3.36 -5.24
C ARG A 17 7.10 4.58 -5.90
N ALA A 18 6.59 5.02 -7.05
CA ALA A 18 7.12 6.18 -7.76
C ALA A 18 6.90 7.50 -7.00
N GLN A 19 5.82 7.62 -6.24
CA GLN A 19 5.48 8.82 -5.45
C GLN A 19 6.21 8.89 -4.10
N MET A 20 6.60 7.75 -3.52
CA MET A 20 7.21 7.68 -2.19
C MET A 20 8.38 8.65 -1.97
N PRO A 21 9.35 8.80 -2.89
CA PRO A 21 10.46 9.74 -2.69
C PRO A 21 10.00 11.19 -2.48
N GLU A 22 9.00 11.63 -3.24
CA GLU A 22 8.46 12.98 -3.14
C GLU A 22 7.60 13.17 -1.90
N VAL A 23 6.82 12.16 -1.52
CA VAL A 23 6.03 12.17 -0.28
C VAL A 23 6.91 12.27 0.96
N ILE A 24 8.03 11.53 0.99
CA ILE A 24 9.01 11.60 2.09
C ILE A 24 9.64 12.99 2.17
N LYS A 25 10.03 13.55 1.01
CA LYS A 25 10.59 14.91 0.94
C LYS A 25 9.60 15.97 1.45
N TRP A 26 8.37 15.94 0.95
CA TRP A 26 7.29 16.85 1.36
C TRP A 26 7.01 16.77 2.86
N GLN A 27 6.95 15.56 3.42
CA GLN A 27 6.70 15.38 4.85
C GLN A 27 7.84 15.93 5.72
N ARG A 28 9.10 15.80 5.27
CA ARG A 28 10.26 16.40 5.94
C ARG A 28 10.18 17.93 5.94
N GLU A 29 9.92 18.55 4.78
CA GLU A 29 9.82 20.00 4.65
C GLU A 29 8.71 20.56 5.55
N ARG A 30 7.57 19.89 5.60
CA ARG A 30 6.44 20.27 6.46
C ARG A 30 6.77 20.18 7.96
N LEU A 31 7.58 19.21 8.38
CA LEU A 31 8.04 19.12 9.78
C LEU A 31 8.97 20.28 10.13
N VAL A 32 9.93 20.57 9.27
CA VAL A 32 10.89 21.67 9.47
C VAL A 32 10.15 23.00 9.62
N ALA A 33 9.23 23.31 8.69
CA ALA A 33 8.43 24.54 8.74
C ALA A 33 7.64 24.67 10.05
N LYS A 34 7.01 23.58 10.51
CA LYS A 34 6.26 23.59 11.79
C LYS A 34 7.13 23.86 13.01
N LEU A 35 8.38 23.43 12.99
CA LEU A 35 9.32 23.65 14.09
C LEU A 35 9.86 25.08 14.09
N GLU A 36 10.11 25.64 12.90
CA GLU A 36 10.46 27.05 12.73
C GLU A 36 9.33 27.98 13.21
N ASP A 37 8.08 27.69 12.82
CA ASP A 37 6.89 28.46 13.23
C ASP A 37 6.65 28.44 14.75
N ALA A 38 7.09 27.38 15.44
CA ALA A 38 6.86 27.21 16.88
C ALA A 38 7.91 27.93 17.75
N GLU A 39 8.88 28.63 17.15
CA GLU A 39 10.06 29.21 17.82
C GLU A 39 10.82 28.21 18.71
N VAL A 40 10.61 26.91 18.47
CA VAL A 40 11.27 25.85 19.23
C VAL A 40 12.72 25.82 18.76
N GLN A 41 13.65 26.16 19.65
CA GLN A 41 15.07 25.93 19.37
C GLN A 41 15.26 24.45 19.05
N LEU A 42 15.71 24.19 17.83
CA LEU A 42 15.96 22.83 17.34
C LEU A 42 17.12 22.22 18.14
N GLU A 43 16.80 21.47 19.19
CA GLU A 43 17.73 20.46 19.69
C GLU A 43 17.80 19.34 18.63
N ASN A 44 18.93 19.26 17.91
CA ASN A 44 19.14 18.29 16.82
C ASN A 44 18.71 16.86 17.17
N ASN A 45 18.96 16.42 18.41
CA ASN A 45 18.58 15.07 18.87
C ASN A 45 17.07 14.82 18.90
N ARG A 46 16.24 15.83 19.23
CA ARG A 46 14.77 15.67 19.25
C ARG A 46 14.19 15.68 17.84
N LEU A 47 14.73 16.52 16.96
CA LEU A 47 14.35 16.54 15.54
C LEU A 47 14.64 15.21 14.87
N GLU A 48 15.82 14.63 15.11
CA GLU A 48 16.20 13.32 14.56
C GLU A 48 15.27 12.20 15.04
N GLN A 49 14.89 12.20 16.33
CA GLN A 49 13.94 11.22 16.86
C GLN A 49 12.55 11.33 16.24
N GLU A 50 12.02 12.55 16.09
CA GLU A 50 10.72 12.78 15.44
C GLU A 50 10.76 12.36 13.96
N LEU A 51 11.85 12.66 13.25
CA LEU A 51 12.05 12.22 11.86
C LEU A 51 12.07 10.70 11.74
N VAL A 52 12.74 9.99 12.66
CA VAL A 52 12.77 8.52 12.69
C VAL A 52 11.37 7.95 12.96
N MET A 53 10.66 8.48 13.96
CA MET A 53 9.29 8.04 14.27
C MET A 53 8.32 8.31 13.11
N MET A 54 8.47 9.45 12.42
CA MET A 54 7.67 9.75 11.23
C MET A 54 8.00 8.82 10.07
N ALA A 55 9.29 8.57 9.80
CA ALA A 55 9.72 7.65 8.74
C ALA A 55 9.10 6.27 8.94
N GLN A 56 9.09 5.74 10.17
CA GLN A 56 8.44 4.46 10.49
C GLN A 56 6.92 4.47 10.28
N ARG A 57 6.25 5.60 10.51
CA ARG A 57 4.79 5.71 10.32
C ARG A 57 4.37 5.77 8.87
N VAL A 58 5.23 6.31 7.99
CA VAL A 58 4.94 6.50 6.57
C VAL A 58 5.60 5.45 5.68
N ASP A 59 6.45 4.60 6.24
CA ASP A 59 7.08 3.51 5.50
C ASP A 59 6.04 2.45 5.16
N VAL A 60 5.76 2.36 3.87
CA VAL A 60 4.82 1.41 3.25
C VAL A 60 5.54 0.36 2.40
N SER A 61 6.88 0.33 2.43
CA SER A 61 7.68 -0.50 1.53
C SER A 61 7.36 -1.99 1.69
N GLU A 62 7.14 -2.44 2.92
CA GLU A 62 6.80 -3.82 3.23
C GLU A 62 5.42 -4.21 2.67
N GLU A 63 4.42 -3.32 2.79
CA GLU A 63 3.08 -3.55 2.21
C GLU A 63 3.15 -3.68 0.69
N LEU A 64 3.95 -2.84 0.02
CA LEU A 64 4.12 -2.90 -1.44
C LEU A 64 4.83 -4.18 -1.88
N ASP A 65 5.87 -4.62 -1.14
CA ASP A 65 6.56 -5.88 -1.40
C ASP A 65 5.63 -7.10 -1.20
N ARG A 66 4.80 -7.07 -0.15
CA ARG A 66 3.79 -8.11 0.10
C ARG A 66 2.72 -8.15 -0.99
N LEU A 67 2.21 -7.00 -1.43
CA LEU A 67 1.28 -6.92 -2.56
C LEU A 67 1.87 -7.56 -3.82
N ASP A 68 3.13 -7.27 -4.17
CA ASP A 68 3.82 -7.89 -5.30
C ASP A 68 3.95 -9.41 -5.16
N ALA A 69 4.26 -9.90 -3.96
CA ALA A 69 4.32 -11.32 -3.67
C ALA A 69 2.93 -11.98 -3.81
N HIS A 70 1.88 -11.33 -3.32
CA HIS A 70 0.51 -11.80 -3.44
C HIS A 70 0.06 -11.87 -4.89
N VAL A 71 0.36 -10.86 -5.71
CA VAL A 71 0.08 -10.89 -7.16
C VAL A 71 0.70 -12.13 -7.81
N LYS A 72 1.99 -12.37 -7.56
CA LYS A 72 2.71 -13.54 -8.10
C LYS A 72 2.06 -14.85 -7.67
N GLU A 73 1.70 -14.98 -6.40
CA GLU A 73 1.08 -16.20 -5.89
C GLU A 73 -0.33 -16.41 -6.45
N THR A 74 -1.13 -15.36 -6.60
CA THR A 74 -2.46 -15.48 -7.24
C THR A 74 -2.34 -15.95 -8.68
N TYR A 75 -1.38 -15.44 -9.47
CA TYR A 75 -1.10 -15.99 -10.81
C TYR A 75 -0.72 -17.48 -10.78
N ASN A 76 0.07 -17.91 -9.79
CA ASN A 76 0.44 -19.32 -9.64
C ASN A 76 -0.77 -20.19 -9.31
N ILE A 77 -1.67 -19.71 -8.45
CA ILE A 77 -2.91 -20.42 -8.09
C ILE A 77 -3.81 -20.57 -9.32
N LEU A 78 -4.01 -19.50 -10.10
CA LEU A 78 -4.88 -19.51 -11.29
C LEU A 78 -4.43 -20.51 -12.38
N LYS A 79 -3.14 -20.89 -12.41
CA LYS A 79 -2.59 -21.88 -13.36
C LYS A 79 -2.86 -23.34 -12.96
N LYS A 80 -3.30 -23.60 -11.73
CA LYS A 80 -3.54 -24.97 -11.24
C LYS A 80 -4.83 -25.52 -11.84
N LYS A 81 -4.84 -26.83 -12.14
CA LYS A 81 -6.01 -27.54 -12.69
C LYS A 81 -6.94 -28.14 -11.61
N GLU A 82 -6.78 -27.70 -10.37
CA GLU A 82 -7.57 -28.17 -9.21
C GLU A 82 -8.59 -27.11 -8.77
N ALA A 83 -9.47 -27.45 -7.83
CA ALA A 83 -10.34 -26.47 -7.19
C ALA A 83 -9.50 -25.47 -6.39
N VAL A 84 -9.58 -24.17 -6.74
CA VAL A 84 -8.72 -23.12 -6.17
C VAL A 84 -9.45 -22.04 -5.39
N GLY A 85 -10.79 -22.06 -5.35
CA GLY A 85 -11.62 -20.97 -4.79
C GLY A 85 -11.22 -20.58 -3.36
N ARG A 86 -11.19 -21.52 -2.40
CA ARG A 86 -10.70 -21.26 -1.03
C ARG A 86 -9.29 -20.64 -0.96
N ARG A 87 -8.36 -21.01 -1.85
CA ARG A 87 -7.01 -20.39 -1.88
C ARG A 87 -7.07 -18.97 -2.42
N LEU A 88 -7.89 -18.71 -3.44
CA LEU A 88 -8.11 -17.38 -3.98
C LEU A 88 -8.80 -16.46 -2.96
N ASP A 89 -9.76 -16.98 -2.19
CA ASP A 89 -10.39 -16.26 -1.07
C ASP A 89 -9.38 -15.85 0.00
N PHE A 90 -8.45 -16.75 0.36
CA PHE A 90 -7.35 -16.41 1.26
C PHE A 90 -6.49 -15.29 0.68
N MET A 91 -6.15 -15.35 -0.62
CA MET A 91 -5.40 -14.26 -1.26
C MET A 91 -6.13 -12.93 -1.20
N MET A 92 -7.46 -12.90 -1.38
CA MET A 92 -8.24 -11.66 -1.28
C MET A 92 -8.19 -11.06 0.13
N GLN A 93 -8.14 -11.89 1.17
CA GLN A 93 -7.97 -11.43 2.55
C GLN A 93 -6.59 -10.80 2.77
N GLU A 94 -5.54 -11.44 2.25
CA GLU A 94 -4.18 -10.91 2.36
C GLU A 94 -4.04 -9.59 1.58
N PHE A 95 -4.53 -9.50 0.34
CA PHE A 95 -4.58 -8.24 -0.40
C PHE A 95 -5.32 -7.13 0.35
N ASN A 96 -6.48 -7.45 0.95
CA ASN A 96 -7.27 -6.49 1.70
C ASN A 96 -6.52 -6.00 2.96
N ARG A 97 -5.78 -6.89 3.64
CA ARG A 97 -4.91 -6.51 4.77
C ARG A 97 -3.88 -5.48 4.34
N GLU A 98 -3.17 -5.75 3.25
CA GLU A 98 -2.11 -4.83 2.77
C GLU A 98 -2.68 -3.48 2.32
N SER A 99 -3.80 -3.50 1.59
CA SER A 99 -4.48 -2.27 1.17
C SER A 99 -4.99 -1.44 2.36
N ASN A 100 -5.48 -2.07 3.43
CA ASN A 100 -5.88 -1.36 4.65
C ASN A 100 -4.70 -0.71 5.37
N THR A 101 -3.56 -1.42 5.46
CA THR A 101 -2.35 -0.87 6.06
C THR A 101 -1.80 0.29 5.24
N LEU A 102 -1.81 0.17 3.91
CA LEU A 102 -1.43 1.27 3.01
C LEU A 102 -2.33 2.50 3.20
N ALA A 103 -3.65 2.30 3.30
CA ALA A 103 -4.60 3.37 3.54
C ALA A 103 -4.40 4.05 4.91
N SER A 104 -4.09 3.29 5.97
CA SER A 104 -3.92 3.84 7.31
C SER A 104 -2.58 4.58 7.50
N LYS A 105 -1.55 4.18 6.75
CA LYS A 105 -0.25 4.87 6.67
C LYS A 105 -0.20 6.00 5.64
N SER A 106 -1.26 6.15 4.83
CA SER A 106 -1.32 7.21 3.82
C SER A 106 -1.28 8.60 4.44
N ILE A 107 -0.33 9.41 3.97
CA ILE A 107 -0.17 10.81 4.39
C ILE A 107 -0.39 11.82 3.26
N ASN A 108 -0.65 11.33 2.05
CA ASN A 108 -0.88 12.14 0.86
C ASN A 108 -2.13 11.64 0.11
N ALA A 109 -2.86 12.57 -0.51
CA ALA A 109 -4.10 12.25 -1.22
C ALA A 109 -3.92 11.20 -2.32
N GLU A 110 -2.80 11.21 -3.05
CA GLU A 110 -2.54 10.29 -4.15
C GLU A 110 -2.34 8.85 -3.66
N ILE A 111 -1.65 8.66 -2.53
CA ILE A 111 -1.51 7.34 -1.89
C ILE A 111 -2.88 6.87 -1.38
N THR A 112 -3.69 7.76 -0.81
CA THR A 112 -5.06 7.43 -0.39
C THR A 112 -5.91 6.97 -1.57
N THR A 113 -5.84 7.67 -2.70
CA THR A 113 -6.56 7.30 -3.92
C THR A 113 -6.11 5.93 -4.43
N SER A 114 -4.80 5.67 -4.47
CA SER A 114 -4.25 4.38 -4.90
C SER A 114 -4.70 3.25 -3.97
N ALA A 115 -4.74 3.49 -2.65
CA ALA A 115 -5.22 2.52 -1.68
C ALA A 115 -6.72 2.22 -1.85
N ILE A 116 -7.55 3.21 -2.20
CA ILE A 116 -8.97 3.02 -2.51
C ILE A 116 -9.13 2.20 -3.79
N GLU A 117 -8.38 2.51 -4.85
CA GLU A 117 -8.44 1.77 -6.11
C GLU A 117 -8.05 0.29 -5.91
N LEU A 118 -7.00 0.04 -5.12
CA LEU A 118 -6.64 -1.32 -4.70
C LEU A 118 -7.83 -2.04 -4.06
N LYS A 119 -8.58 -1.41 -3.13
CA LYS A 119 -9.76 -2.03 -2.52
C LYS A 119 -10.84 -2.37 -3.53
N VAL A 120 -11.09 -1.48 -4.50
CA VAL A 120 -12.08 -1.72 -5.55
C VAL A 120 -11.67 -2.93 -6.39
N LEU A 121 -10.41 -3.01 -6.83
CA LEU A 121 -9.90 -4.13 -7.61
C LEU A 121 -9.99 -5.45 -6.82
N ILE A 122 -9.67 -5.43 -5.53
CA ILE A 122 -9.73 -6.60 -4.64
C ILE A 122 -11.16 -7.10 -4.48
N GLU A 123 -12.13 -6.21 -4.20
CA GLU A 123 -13.52 -6.62 -4.05
C GLU A 123 -14.10 -7.17 -5.36
N GLN A 124 -13.78 -6.55 -6.51
CA GLN A 124 -14.19 -7.10 -7.80
C GLN A 124 -13.60 -8.49 -8.08
N MET A 125 -12.34 -8.73 -7.70
CA MET A 125 -11.73 -10.07 -7.81
C MET A 125 -12.45 -11.06 -6.88
N ARG A 126 -12.75 -10.65 -5.65
CA ARG A 126 -13.45 -11.48 -4.65
C ARG A 126 -14.86 -11.87 -5.12
N GLU A 127 -15.65 -10.92 -5.59
CA GLU A 127 -16.98 -11.18 -6.16
C GLU A 127 -16.89 -12.18 -7.32
N GLN A 128 -15.88 -12.03 -8.18
CA GLN A 128 -15.69 -12.95 -9.30
C GLN A 128 -15.34 -14.37 -8.82
N ILE A 129 -14.51 -14.52 -7.80
CA ILE A 129 -14.14 -15.82 -7.23
C ILE A 129 -15.39 -16.53 -6.67
N GLN A 130 -16.22 -15.81 -5.91
CA GLN A 130 -17.45 -16.34 -5.31
C GLN A 130 -18.52 -16.73 -6.35
N ASN A 131 -18.52 -16.11 -7.52
CA ASN A 131 -19.47 -16.42 -8.60
C ASN A 131 -19.03 -17.62 -9.46
N ILE A 132 -17.80 -18.12 -9.31
CA ILE A 132 -17.24 -19.25 -10.08
C ILE A 132 -17.19 -20.54 -9.25
N GLU A 133 -17.22 -20.45 -7.91
CA GLU A 133 -17.48 -21.58 -7.00
C GLU A 133 -18.93 -22.10 -7.12
#